data_AF-A0A1V6D4F4-F1
#
_entry.id   AF-A0A1V6D4F4-F1
#
_cell.length_a   1.000
_cell.length_b   1.000
_cell.length_c   1.000
_cell.angle_alpha   90.00
_cell.angle_beta   90.00
_cell.angle_gamma   90.00
#
_symmetry.space_group_name_H-M   'P 1'
#
loop_
_entity.id
_entity.type
_entity.pdbx_description
1 polymer ?
#
loop_
_entity_poly.entity_id
_entity_poly.type
_entity_poly.pdbx_seq_one_letter_code
_entity_poly.pdbx_strand_id
1 'polypeptide(L)'
;MNRNATENARLVQVLLVVVVSGAIAAFCIRAFSDPLPTELLHRLKKGMTQNEVRSILGPPTTIHEGGQWTYKRVLVFGYVAIHWQSDGTYDGQFNYERF
;
A
#
# COMPACT_ATOMS: atom_id res chain seq x y z
N MET A 1 48.16 -13.59 -15.55
CA MET A 1 46.86 -13.09 -15.06
C MET A 1 45.94 -14.30 -14.90
N ASN A 2 45.38 -14.54 -13.69
CA ASN A 2 44.68 -15.78 -13.36
C ASN A 2 43.26 -15.79 -13.96
N ARG A 3 43.02 -16.60 -14.99
CA ARG A 3 41.75 -16.69 -15.74
C ARG A 3 40.54 -16.92 -14.83
N ASN A 4 40.74 -17.72 -13.78
CA ASN A 4 39.70 -18.04 -12.79
C ASN A 4 39.25 -16.80 -11.99
N ALA A 5 40.16 -15.86 -11.72
CA ALA A 5 39.81 -14.64 -10.99
C ALA A 5 38.94 -13.70 -11.83
N THR A 6 39.21 -13.62 -13.14
CA THR A 6 38.42 -12.80 -14.07
C THR A 6 37.03 -13.39 -14.32
N GLU A 7 36.91 -14.71 -14.43
CA GLU A 7 35.62 -15.41 -14.59
C GLU A 7 34.74 -15.25 -13.34
N ASN A 8 35.31 -15.41 -12.15
CA ASN A 8 34.59 -15.19 -10.88
C ASN A 8 34.09 -13.75 -10.73
N ALA A 9 34.90 -12.76 -11.09
CA ALA A 9 34.51 -11.35 -11.03
C ALA A 9 33.31 -11.05 -11.97
N ARG A 10 33.31 -11.64 -13.19
CA ARG A 10 32.19 -11.49 -14.13
C ARG A 10 30.91 -12.15 -13.61
N LEU A 11 31.02 -13.35 -13.03
CA LEU A 11 29.86 -14.04 -12.44
C LEU A 11 29.27 -13.24 -11.28
N VAL A 12 30.11 -12.68 -10.40
CA VAL A 12 29.65 -11.80 -9.30
C VAL A 12 28.96 -10.56 -9.85
N GLN A 13 29.51 -9.92 -10.90
CA GLN A 13 28.87 -8.76 -11.53
C GLN A 13 27.50 -9.10 -12.11
N VAL A 14 27.37 -10.22 -12.83
CA VAL A 14 26.09 -10.67 -13.38
C VAL A 14 25.08 -10.96 -12.28
N LEU A 15 25.50 -11.66 -11.22
CA LEU A 15 24.65 -11.95 -10.07
C LEU A 15 24.17 -10.68 -9.37
N LEU A 16 25.05 -9.70 -9.18
CA LEU A 16 24.69 -8.39 -8.61
C LEU A 16 23.65 -7.67 -9.47
N VAL A 17 23.84 -7.64 -10.80
CA VAL A 17 22.88 -7.02 -11.72
C VAL A 17 21.51 -7.70 -11.63
N VAL A 18 21.47 -9.03 -11.57
CA VAL A 18 20.22 -9.79 -11.44
C VAL A 18 19.53 -9.49 -10.12
N VAL A 19 20.27 -9.50 -9.01
CA VAL A 19 19.72 -9.23 -7.67
C VAL A 19 19.17 -7.80 -7.57
N VAL A 20 19.93 -6.80 -8.03
CA VAL A 20 19.50 -5.40 -8.00
C VAL A 20 18.27 -5.19 -8.89
N SER A 21 18.26 -5.76 -10.10
CA SER A 21 17.11 -5.64 -11.01
C SER A 21 15.85 -6.28 -10.41
N GLY A 22 15.99 -7.45 -9.80
CA GLY A 22 14.89 -8.12 -9.08
C GLY A 22 14.39 -7.29 -7.89
N ALA A 23 15.29 -6.70 -7.11
CA ALA A 23 14.93 -5.83 -5.98
C ALA A 23 14.19 -4.57 -6.44
N ILE A 24 14.63 -3.93 -7.53
CA ILE A 24 13.94 -2.77 -8.12
C ILE A 24 12.56 -3.18 -8.61
N ALA A 25 12.43 -4.29 -9.33
CA ALA A 25 11.14 -4.78 -9.81
C ALA A 25 10.18 -5.07 -8.66
N ALA A 26 10.64 -5.75 -7.61
CA ALA A 26 9.84 -6.02 -6.42
C ALA A 26 9.43 -4.72 -5.70
N PHE A 27 10.34 -3.75 -5.61
CA PHE A 27 10.03 -2.44 -5.05
C PHE A 27 8.96 -1.71 -5.87
N CYS A 28 9.07 -1.68 -7.21
CA CYS A 28 8.05 -1.07 -8.06
C CYS A 28 6.68 -1.76 -7.90
N ILE A 29 6.63 -3.09 -7.90
CA ILE A 29 5.37 -3.84 -7.66
C ILE A 29 4.78 -3.45 -6.31
N ARG A 30 5.60 -3.32 -5.27
CA ARG A 30 5.16 -2.92 -3.94
C ARG A 30 4.66 -1.47 -3.91
N ALA A 31 5.45 -0.53 -4.45
CA ALA A 31 5.16 0.90 -4.47
C ALA A 31 3.84 1.22 -5.16
N PHE A 32 3.53 0.54 -6.27
CA PHE A 32 2.31 0.78 -7.06
C PHE A 32 1.16 -0.18 -6.75
N SER A 33 1.26 -0.97 -5.67
CA SER A 33 0.15 -1.81 -5.20
C SER A 33 -0.95 -1.01 -4.49
N ASP A 34 -2.13 -1.58 -4.32
CA ASP A 34 -3.23 -0.90 -3.62
C ASP A 34 -2.94 -0.65 -2.13
N PRO A 35 -3.26 0.56 -1.60
CA PRO A 35 -3.20 0.84 -0.16
C PRO A 35 -4.20 0.00 0.63
N LEU A 36 -5.34 -0.34 0.04
CA LEU A 36 -6.32 -1.30 0.57
C LEU A 36 -6.86 -2.17 -0.57
N PRO A 37 -7.10 -3.48 -0.34
CA PRO A 37 -7.78 -4.33 -1.31
C PRO A 37 -9.12 -3.73 -1.74
N THR A 38 -9.33 -3.56 -3.04
CA THR A 38 -10.55 -2.92 -3.58
C THR A 38 -11.81 -3.71 -3.20
N GLU A 39 -11.69 -5.01 -3.01
CA GLU A 39 -12.79 -5.89 -2.56
C GLU A 39 -13.30 -5.51 -1.17
N LEU A 40 -12.44 -5.01 -0.29
CA LEU A 40 -12.86 -4.52 1.03
C LEU A 40 -13.59 -3.18 0.92
N LEU A 41 -13.13 -2.30 0.03
CA LEU A 41 -13.78 -1.01 -0.23
C LEU A 41 -15.19 -1.20 -0.79
N HIS A 42 -15.39 -2.17 -1.69
CA HIS A 42 -16.72 -2.51 -2.23
C HIS A 42 -17.68 -3.12 -1.22
N ARG A 43 -17.20 -3.60 -0.06
CA ARG A 43 -18.06 -4.10 1.02
C ARG A 43 -18.63 -2.98 1.87
N LEU A 44 -18.04 -1.78 1.82
CA LEU A 44 -18.54 -0.64 2.56
C LEU A 44 -19.87 -0.18 1.98
N LYS A 45 -20.82 0.13 2.87
CA LYS A 45 -22.13 0.66 2.51
C LYS A 45 -22.36 1.94 3.26
N LYS A 46 -22.95 2.93 2.57
CA LYS A 46 -23.38 4.18 3.19
C LYS A 46 -24.23 3.89 4.44
N GLY A 47 -23.98 4.65 5.50
CA GLY A 47 -24.67 4.49 6.79
C GLY A 47 -24.00 3.52 7.76
N MET A 48 -22.96 2.78 7.35
CA MET A 48 -22.19 1.94 8.28
C MET A 48 -21.54 2.77 9.38
N THR A 49 -21.59 2.27 10.61
CA THR A 49 -20.90 2.86 11.75
C THR A 49 -19.38 2.70 11.62
N GLN A 50 -18.62 3.52 12.35
CA GLN A 50 -17.17 3.39 12.45
C GLN A 50 -16.72 1.97 12.85
N ASN A 51 -17.46 1.30 13.74
CA ASN A 51 -17.15 -0.06 14.17
C ASN A 51 -17.35 -1.09 13.05
N GLU A 52 -18.40 -0.95 12.25
CA GLU A 52 -18.63 -1.81 11.09
C GLU A 52 -17.58 -1.60 10.00
N VAL A 53 -17.22 -0.34 9.71
CA VAL A 53 -16.14 -0.07 8.76
C VAL A 53 -14.81 -0.64 9.28
N ARG A 54 -14.52 -0.49 10.57
CA ARG A 54 -13.32 -1.06 11.20
C ARG A 54 -13.30 -2.58 11.17
N SER A 55 -14.44 -3.27 11.26
CA SER A 55 -14.48 -4.73 11.16
C SER A 55 -14.19 -5.23 9.74
N ILE A 56 -14.46 -4.41 8.72
CA ILE A 56 -14.19 -4.73 7.31
C ILE A 56 -12.75 -4.36 6.91
N LEU A 57 -12.33 -3.12 7.17
CA LEU A 57 -11.04 -2.58 6.71
C LEU A 57 -9.90 -2.82 7.71
N GLY A 58 -10.22 -3.15 8.96
CA GLY A 58 -9.28 -3.09 10.07
C GLY A 58 -9.10 -1.67 10.62
N PRO A 59 -8.18 -1.50 11.59
CA PRO A 59 -7.90 -0.19 12.18
C PRO A 59 -7.27 0.76 11.15
N PRO A 60 -7.63 2.05 11.17
CA PRO A 60 -7.01 3.04 10.30
C PRO A 60 -5.55 3.27 10.70
N THR A 61 -4.73 3.69 9.75
CA THR A 61 -3.33 4.07 10.01
C THR A 61 -3.25 5.39 10.75
N THR A 62 -4.14 6.33 10.45
CA THR A 62 -4.21 7.63 11.12
C THR A 62 -5.65 8.09 11.24
N ILE A 63 -5.97 8.70 12.39
CA ILE A 63 -7.24 9.38 12.64
C ILE A 63 -6.92 10.86 12.77
N HIS A 64 -7.52 11.68 11.91
CA HIS A 64 -7.33 13.13 11.92
C HIS A 64 -8.30 13.80 12.89
N GLU A 65 -8.01 15.02 13.33
CA GLU A 65 -8.84 15.76 14.31
C GLU A 65 -10.29 15.98 13.84
N GLY A 66 -10.52 16.04 12.52
CA GLY A 66 -11.85 16.09 11.92
C GLY A 66 -12.58 14.74 11.85
N GLY A 67 -12.09 13.71 12.55
CA GLY A 67 -12.65 12.36 12.56
C GLY A 67 -12.33 11.54 11.31
N GLN A 68 -11.74 12.13 10.26
CA GLN A 68 -11.38 11.41 9.03
C GLN A 68 -10.37 10.30 9.30
N TRP A 69 -10.56 9.17 8.65
CA TRP A 69 -9.67 8.02 8.77
C TRP A 69 -8.84 7.84 7.50
N THR A 70 -7.54 7.62 7.64
CA THR A 70 -6.67 7.30 6.51
C THR A 70 -6.04 5.92 6.68
N TYR A 71 -5.97 5.20 5.56
CA TYR A 71 -5.37 3.87 5.44
C TYR A 71 -4.18 3.94 4.49
N LYS A 72 -3.00 3.60 5.02
CA LYS A 72 -1.71 3.61 4.32
C LYS A 72 -0.98 2.30 4.57
N ARG A 73 -0.18 1.87 3.60
CA ARG A 73 0.68 0.69 3.73
C ARG A 73 2.14 1.07 3.50
N VAL A 74 3.04 0.45 4.27
CA VAL A 74 4.48 0.69 4.20
C VAL A 74 5.01 0.42 2.79
N LEU A 75 5.71 1.39 2.20
CA LEU A 75 6.24 1.33 0.83
C LEU A 75 5.15 1.20 -0.26
N VAL A 76 3.92 1.65 -0.01
CA VAL A 76 2.90 1.90 -1.04
C VAL A 76 2.76 3.39 -1.26
N PHE A 77 2.71 3.80 -2.52
CA PHE A 77 2.45 5.17 -2.91
C PHE A 77 0.95 5.38 -3.06
N GLY A 78 0.38 6.04 -2.06
CA GLY A 78 -1.04 6.36 -2.03
C GLY A 78 -1.68 6.07 -0.68
N TYR A 79 -2.96 6.40 -0.59
CA TYR A 79 -3.78 6.16 0.59
C TYR A 79 -5.26 6.12 0.25
N VAL A 80 -6.05 5.58 1.18
CA VAL A 80 -7.51 5.70 1.16
C VAL A 80 -7.95 6.53 2.35
N ALA A 81 -8.74 7.57 2.12
CA ALA A 81 -9.41 8.32 3.16
C ALA A 81 -10.91 8.01 3.21
N ILE A 82 -11.39 7.73 4.41
CA ILE A 82 -12.80 7.52 4.73
C ILE A 82 -13.35 8.79 5.39
N HIS A 83 -14.46 9.27 4.86
CA HIS A 83 -15.18 10.40 5.39
C HIS A 83 -16.40 9.93 6.18
N TRP A 84 -16.76 10.73 7.19
CA TRP A 84 -17.87 10.46 8.07
C TRP A 84 -18.88 11.58 7.96
N GLN A 85 -20.15 11.23 8.04
CA GLN A 85 -21.23 12.16 8.26
C GLN A 85 -21.19 12.71 9.70
N SER A 86 -21.92 13.78 9.96
CA SER A 86 -22.02 14.38 11.30
C SER A 86 -22.61 13.44 12.36
N ASP A 87 -23.37 12.43 11.94
CA ASP A 87 -23.92 11.39 12.81
C ASP A 87 -22.92 10.25 13.11
N GLY A 88 -21.70 10.33 12.58
CA GLY A 88 -20.65 9.33 12.77
C GLY A 88 -20.75 8.12 11.85
N THR A 89 -21.66 8.13 10.87
CA THR A 89 -21.80 7.05 9.88
C THR A 89 -21.00 7.33 8.62
N TYR A 90 -20.67 6.26 7.88
CA TYR A 90 -19.97 6.32 6.61
C TYR A 90 -20.82 7.05 5.56
N ASP A 91 -20.24 8.02 4.86
CA ASP A 91 -20.96 8.85 3.88
C ASP A 91 -21.21 8.14 2.53
N GLY A 92 -20.55 6.99 2.31
CA GLY A 92 -20.64 6.20 1.08
C GLY A 92 -19.58 6.57 0.04
N GLN A 93 -18.65 7.47 0.36
CA GLN A 93 -17.57 7.89 -0.52
C GLN A 93 -16.22 7.70 0.16
N PHE A 94 -15.18 7.48 -0.64
CA PHE A 94 -13.82 7.43 -0.13
C PHE A 94 -12.93 8.19 -1.11
N ASN A 95 -11.92 8.87 -0.60
CA ASN A 95 -10.88 9.43 -1.45
C ASN A 95 -9.78 8.38 -1.63
N TYR A 96 -9.48 8.03 -2.87
CA TYR A 96 -8.43 7.09 -3.23
C TYR A 96 -7.36 7.87 -4.00
N GLU A 97 -6.20 8.07 -3.37
CA GLU A 97 -5.10 8.82 -3.95
C GLU A 97 -3.92 7.88 -4.23
N ARG A 98 -3.37 7.98 -5.45
CA ARG A 98 -2.11 7.34 -5.89
C ARG A 98 -1.16 8.42 -6.37
N PHE A 99 0.13 8.25 -6.08
CA PHE A 99 1.22 9.14 -6.53
C PHE A 99 2.01 8.50 -7.66
#